data_AF-A0A9E4QCE4-F1
#
_entry.id   AF-A0A9E4QCE4-F1
#
_cell.length_a   1.000
_cell.length_b   1.000
_cell.length_c   1.000
_cell.angle_alpha   90.00
_cell.angle_beta   90.00
_cell.angle_gamma   90.00
#
_symmetry.space_group_name_H-M   'P 1'
#
loop_
_entity.id
_entity.type
_entity.pdbx_description
1 polymer ?
#
loop_
_entity_poly.entity_id
_entity_poly.type
_entity_poly.pdbx_seq_one_letter_code
_entity_poly.pdbx_strand_id
1 'polypeptide(L)'
;MRKLKFLGAGGIGVIVLLIAVFGIVSANGTSTIDFEGLSEGQIVSSVSSGSGISGAVVGGSVSVLGIRPGFGPNQAMIFDATCLPGGTPVDCTGGDTDLFNPGLGNVLIVSEDNDSSDPDDADLIGEMFEFDFSGFGPGVVTVDSIDAMDIEAGQGEGGAKIEVFSGGPGGVLLASVGIPDTGNGGLINVAVGVSNVDFMRVTLNGSGAIDNIQITTEDESNPAIDIEKFTQVQPAAVDGDDCDIVGKPVTLTMMYTGDQFPTSHTQDAGKVDITPNTNASPVHIIATNKSDPNDSKAKTWFEGAVPLNGTFDISAALANKDRLSSNTYVLVFTEDGSTLLQSIKFHTSCSQPLNLGDQFGSALLVGFVGENGTVQPPTPAPPADADSAPGPQANVGDTILWSYVVTNTGHVDLTGVTVTDDQGVAVTCPLTALAVGESMTCTATGTAVEGQ
;
A
#
# COMPACT_ATOMS: atom_id res chain seq x y z
N MET A 1 0.01 10.81 18.92
CA MET A 1 0.39 10.11 20.18
C MET A 1 -0.82 9.93 21.11
N ARG A 2 -1.53 8.80 21.04
CA ARG A 2 -2.34 8.28 22.15
C ARG A 2 -1.73 6.96 22.62
N LYS A 3 -1.13 6.99 23.80
CA LYS A 3 -0.80 5.78 24.57
C LYS A 3 -2.11 5.11 24.96
N LEU A 4 -2.42 3.95 24.38
CA LEU A 4 -3.45 3.09 24.92
C LEU A 4 -2.78 2.07 25.86
N LYS A 5 -2.91 2.31 27.16
CA LYS A 5 -2.65 1.30 28.19
C LYS A 5 -3.77 0.27 28.12
N PHE A 6 -3.42 -1.01 28.02
CA PHE A 6 -4.26 -2.08 28.54
C PHE A 6 -3.59 -2.70 29.77
N LEU A 7 -4.30 -2.67 30.90
CA LEU A 7 -4.09 -3.59 32.01
C LEU A 7 -4.82 -4.90 31.66
N GLY A 8 -4.13 -6.03 31.80
CA GLY A 8 -4.75 -7.31 32.16
C GLY A 8 -4.93 -8.36 31.07
N ALA A 9 -4.02 -9.35 31.10
CA ALA A 9 -4.17 -10.75 30.69
C ALA A 9 -4.40 -11.10 29.20
N GLY A 10 -3.32 -11.57 28.55
CA GLY A 10 -3.38 -12.82 27.78
C GLY A 10 -3.71 -12.78 26.29
N GLY A 11 -3.42 -11.68 25.58
CA GLY A 11 -3.42 -11.68 24.11
C GLY A 11 -2.16 -10.97 23.61
N ILE A 12 -1.27 -11.71 22.95
CA ILE A 12 -0.12 -11.12 22.25
C ILE A 12 -0.67 -10.53 20.95
N GLY A 13 -1.12 -9.28 21.01
CA GLY A 13 -1.31 -8.48 19.81
C GLY A 13 0.07 -8.14 19.27
N VAL A 14 0.36 -8.57 18.04
CA VAL A 14 1.62 -8.30 17.35
C VAL A 14 1.72 -6.79 17.14
N ILE A 15 2.69 -6.14 17.79
CA ILE A 15 2.95 -4.72 17.57
C ILE A 15 4.10 -4.63 16.57
N VAL A 16 3.79 -4.47 15.29
CA VAL A 16 4.79 -4.07 14.30
C VAL A 16 5.10 -2.59 14.53
N LEU A 17 6.32 -2.26 14.93
CA LEU A 17 6.74 -0.86 15.06
C LEU A 17 7.31 -0.37 13.73
N LEU A 18 6.69 0.65 13.18
CA LEU A 18 7.15 1.34 11.99
C LEU A 18 7.67 2.74 12.37
N ILE A 19 8.81 3.11 11.80
CA ILE A 19 9.33 4.48 11.88
C ILE A 19 9.37 5.02 10.45
N ALA A 20 8.46 5.93 10.12
CA ALA A 20 8.58 6.80 8.96
C ALA A 20 9.13 8.16 9.45
N VAL A 21 10.11 8.73 8.74
CA VAL A 21 10.66 10.05 9.07
C VAL A 21 10.07 11.07 8.12
N PHE A 22 9.26 11.98 8.63
CA PHE A 22 8.77 13.15 7.88
C PHE A 22 9.40 14.44 8.40
N GLY A 23 9.71 15.34 7.47
CA GLY A 23 10.27 16.66 7.71
C GLY A 23 9.18 17.72 8.00
N ILE A 24 9.47 18.56 9.00
CA ILE A 24 8.79 19.78 9.47
C ILE A 24 7.29 19.64 9.78
N VAL A 25 7.00 19.66 11.09
CA VAL A 25 5.67 19.81 11.69
C VAL A 25 4.99 21.09 11.20
N SER A 26 3.88 20.96 10.47
CA SER A 26 2.90 22.04 10.29
C SER A 26 1.65 21.68 11.08
N ALA A 27 1.05 22.66 11.75
CA ALA A 27 0.09 22.44 12.82
C ALA A 27 -1.22 21.83 12.30
N ASN A 28 -1.64 20.71 12.90
CA ASN A 28 -3.05 20.30 12.98
C ASN A 28 -3.90 21.46 13.48
N GLY A 29 -5.01 21.76 12.82
CA GLY A 29 -5.93 22.77 13.34
C GLY A 29 -7.10 23.12 12.43
N THR A 30 -8.15 23.62 13.07
CA THR A 30 -9.31 24.21 12.40
C THR A 30 -8.98 25.64 11.98
N SER A 31 -9.27 25.95 10.73
CA SER A 31 -9.17 27.29 10.14
C SER A 31 -10.53 27.68 9.57
N THR A 32 -10.74 28.97 9.37
CA THR A 32 -11.96 29.48 8.74
C THR A 32 -11.56 30.34 7.56
N ILE A 33 -12.07 30.03 6.37
CA ILE A 33 -12.02 30.96 5.23
C ILE A 33 -13.16 31.97 5.46
N ASP A 34 -12.81 33.10 6.05
CA ASP A 34 -13.72 34.18 6.45
C ASP A 34 -13.56 35.43 5.58
N PHE A 35 -12.65 35.40 4.60
CA PHE A 35 -12.38 36.52 3.68
C PHE A 35 -11.96 37.84 4.35
N GLU A 36 -11.72 37.80 5.66
CA GLU A 36 -11.29 38.94 6.46
C GLU A 36 -9.84 39.33 6.14
N GLY A 37 -9.58 40.63 6.23
CA GLY A 37 -8.29 41.22 5.85
C GLY A 37 -8.09 41.40 4.33
N LEU A 38 -9.10 41.08 3.53
CA LEU A 38 -9.21 41.47 2.12
C LEU A 38 -9.98 42.81 2.00
N SER A 39 -9.84 43.49 0.86
CA SER A 39 -10.53 44.77 0.62
C SER A 39 -11.82 44.57 -0.17
N GLU A 40 -12.86 45.34 0.13
CA GLU A 40 -14.06 45.46 -0.71
C GLU A 40 -13.68 45.71 -2.18
N GLY A 41 -14.38 45.02 -3.09
CA GLY A 41 -14.13 45.06 -4.53
C GLY A 41 -12.89 44.31 -5.01
N GLN A 42 -12.13 43.68 -4.12
CA GLN A 42 -10.96 42.89 -4.49
C GLN A 42 -11.40 41.58 -5.17
N ILE A 43 -10.83 41.28 -6.34
CA ILE A 43 -10.91 39.94 -6.95
C ILE A 43 -10.03 38.96 -6.18
N VAL A 44 -10.64 37.87 -5.72
CA VAL A 44 -10.01 36.83 -4.90
C VAL A 44 -9.62 35.66 -5.78
N SER A 45 -8.32 35.50 -6.04
CA SER A 45 -7.76 34.34 -6.74
C SER A 45 -7.18 33.28 -5.80
N SER A 46 -6.88 33.67 -4.56
CA SER A 46 -6.40 32.76 -3.52
C SER A 46 -6.56 33.39 -2.14
N VAL A 47 -6.66 32.52 -1.13
CA VAL A 47 -6.68 32.88 0.30
C VAL A 47 -5.64 32.06 1.06
N SER A 48 -5.10 32.61 2.15
CA SER A 48 -4.10 31.93 2.99
C SER A 48 -4.17 32.46 4.42
N SER A 49 -3.51 31.77 5.37
CA SER A 49 -3.49 32.17 6.78
C SER A 49 -3.10 33.65 6.96
N GLY A 50 -4.00 34.45 7.52
CA GLY A 50 -3.86 35.89 7.74
C GLY A 50 -4.26 36.78 6.55
N SER A 51 -4.75 36.20 5.45
CA SER A 51 -5.24 36.89 4.26
C SER A 51 -6.45 36.13 3.70
N GLY A 52 -7.63 36.40 4.25
CA GLY A 52 -8.88 35.69 3.96
C GLY A 52 -9.05 34.34 4.65
N ILE A 53 -8.10 33.94 5.51
CA ILE A 53 -8.23 32.78 6.40
C ILE A 53 -7.78 33.17 7.81
N SER A 54 -8.60 32.87 8.81
CA SER A 54 -8.26 32.97 10.23
C SER A 54 -8.25 31.61 10.93
N GLY A 55 -7.90 31.60 12.23
CA GLY A 55 -7.79 30.39 13.03
C GLY A 55 -6.37 29.81 13.08
N ALA A 56 -6.23 28.50 12.86
CA ALA A 56 -4.92 27.85 12.86
C ALA A 56 -4.02 28.41 11.74
N VAL A 57 -2.75 28.68 12.04
CA VAL A 57 -1.79 29.12 11.03
C VAL A 57 -1.30 27.90 10.26
N VAL A 58 -1.86 27.72 9.07
CA VAL A 58 -1.60 26.62 8.14
C VAL A 58 -0.83 27.16 6.92
N GLY A 59 0.22 26.44 6.50
CA GLY A 59 1.01 26.81 5.33
C GLY A 59 0.28 26.51 4.01
N GLY A 60 0.65 27.21 2.93
CA GLY A 60 0.02 27.05 1.62
C GLY A 60 -1.14 28.02 1.39
N SER A 61 -1.94 27.77 0.35
CA SER A 61 -3.07 28.63 -0.05
C SER A 61 -4.19 27.82 -0.69
N VAL A 62 -5.43 28.26 -0.50
CA VAL A 62 -6.59 27.76 -1.25
C VAL A 62 -6.78 28.66 -2.47
N SER A 63 -6.81 28.08 -3.67
CA SER A 63 -7.13 28.86 -4.88
C SER A 63 -8.64 29.05 -4.98
N VAL A 64 -9.07 30.23 -5.43
CA VAL A 64 -10.49 30.62 -5.51
C VAL A 64 -10.81 31.08 -6.92
N LEU A 65 -11.91 30.59 -7.47
CA LEU A 65 -12.42 30.98 -8.78
C LEU A 65 -13.95 31.14 -8.73
N GLY A 66 -14.44 32.35 -8.98
CA GLY A 66 -15.85 32.62 -9.25
C GLY A 66 -16.11 32.52 -10.75
N ILE A 67 -17.17 31.80 -11.12
CA ILE A 67 -17.57 31.58 -12.51
C ILE A 67 -19.00 32.09 -12.69
N ARG A 68 -19.12 33.10 -13.54
CA ARG A 68 -20.38 33.57 -14.12
C ARG A 68 -20.54 33.04 -15.55
N PRO A 69 -21.58 32.24 -15.85
CA PRO A 69 -21.78 31.71 -17.20
C PRO A 69 -21.80 32.80 -18.29
N GLY A 70 -20.87 32.71 -19.24
CA GLY A 70 -20.78 33.66 -20.36
C GLY A 70 -19.97 34.93 -20.08
N PHE A 71 -19.34 35.06 -18.90
CA PHE A 71 -18.48 36.19 -18.53
C PHE A 71 -16.98 35.83 -18.54
N GLY A 72 -16.10 36.83 -18.40
CA GLY A 72 -14.63 36.75 -18.54
C GLY A 72 -13.91 35.99 -17.41
N PRO A 73 -12.63 36.30 -17.09
CA PRO A 73 -11.89 35.59 -16.04
C PRO A 73 -12.44 35.88 -14.63
N ASN A 74 -12.10 35.02 -13.66
CA ASN A 74 -12.47 35.03 -12.22
C ASN A 74 -13.32 36.21 -11.70
N GLN A 75 -14.57 35.93 -11.35
CA GLN A 75 -15.53 36.89 -10.77
C GLN A 75 -15.64 36.82 -9.24
N ALA A 76 -14.83 36.00 -8.55
CA ALA A 76 -14.88 35.95 -7.08
C ALA A 76 -14.43 37.29 -6.52
N MET A 77 -15.35 38.06 -5.93
CA MET A 77 -15.11 39.41 -5.44
C MET A 77 -15.52 39.54 -3.97
N ILE A 78 -14.84 40.40 -3.23
CA ILE A 78 -15.23 40.76 -1.87
C ILE A 78 -16.34 41.81 -1.87
N PHE A 79 -17.41 41.52 -1.15
CA PHE A 79 -18.45 42.47 -0.75
C PHE A 79 -18.35 42.73 0.75
N ASP A 80 -18.41 43.99 1.19
CA ASP A 80 -18.48 44.34 2.62
C ASP A 80 -19.95 44.31 3.09
N ALA A 81 -20.37 43.20 3.71
CA ALA A 81 -21.72 43.03 4.23
C ALA A 81 -22.06 43.99 5.38
N THR A 82 -21.08 44.68 5.95
CA THR A 82 -21.34 45.75 6.93
C THR A 82 -21.74 47.07 6.28
N CYS A 83 -21.53 47.23 4.98
CA CYS A 83 -21.87 48.40 4.18
C CYS A 83 -21.30 49.70 4.78
N LEU A 84 -19.98 49.73 4.99
CA LEU A 84 -19.28 50.90 5.52
C LEU A 84 -18.99 51.95 4.44
N PRO A 85 -18.84 53.23 4.82
CA PRO A 85 -18.92 53.79 6.17
C PRO A 85 -20.31 54.37 6.48
N GLY A 86 -21.17 53.61 7.17
CA GLY A 86 -22.52 54.08 7.54
C GLY A 86 -23.44 53.02 8.12
N GLY A 87 -23.25 51.76 7.73
CA GLY A 87 -23.80 50.59 8.41
C GLY A 87 -25.31 50.44 8.32
N THR A 88 -25.92 50.85 7.20
CA THR A 88 -27.32 50.57 6.89
C THR A 88 -27.43 49.95 5.49
N PRO A 89 -28.52 49.20 5.18
CA PRO A 89 -28.68 48.60 3.86
C PRO A 89 -28.60 49.62 2.70
N VAL A 90 -28.97 50.88 2.94
CA VAL A 90 -28.93 51.94 1.92
C VAL A 90 -27.50 52.34 1.56
N ASP A 91 -26.52 52.01 2.40
CA ASP A 91 -25.12 52.35 2.23
C ASP A 91 -24.33 51.26 1.50
N CYS A 92 -24.96 50.13 1.13
CA CYS A 92 -24.31 49.04 0.41
C CYS A 92 -23.97 49.46 -1.02
N THR A 93 -22.78 49.10 -1.48
CA THR A 93 -22.39 49.20 -2.90
C THR A 93 -23.21 48.24 -3.75
N GLY A 94 -23.21 48.42 -5.07
CA GLY A 94 -23.93 47.55 -6.00
C GLY A 94 -25.44 47.72 -6.00
N GLY A 95 -26.01 48.21 -4.90
CA GLY A 95 -27.44 48.16 -4.64
C GLY A 95 -27.89 46.88 -3.95
N ASP A 96 -26.96 46.02 -3.52
CA ASP A 96 -27.22 44.70 -2.92
C ASP A 96 -27.54 44.82 -1.44
N THR A 97 -28.69 45.41 -1.17
CA THR A 97 -29.15 45.70 0.19
C THR A 97 -29.57 44.44 0.96
N ASP A 98 -29.81 43.34 0.26
CA ASP A 98 -30.12 42.00 0.80
C ASP A 98 -28.89 41.22 1.27
N LEU A 99 -27.70 41.56 0.78
CA LEU A 99 -26.44 41.08 1.34
C LEU A 99 -26.01 41.83 2.62
N PHE A 100 -26.75 42.86 3.05
CA PHE A 100 -26.45 43.59 4.29
C PHE A 100 -26.54 42.68 5.51
N ASN A 101 -25.39 42.39 6.11
CA ASN A 101 -25.25 41.69 7.37
C ASN A 101 -24.07 42.23 8.18
N PRO A 102 -24.30 43.16 9.12
CA PRO A 102 -23.23 43.76 9.91
C PRO A 102 -22.53 42.76 10.86
N GLY A 103 -23.03 41.52 10.96
CA GLY A 103 -22.43 40.46 11.75
C GLY A 103 -21.41 39.59 11.00
N LEU A 104 -21.32 39.69 9.67
CA LEU A 104 -20.44 38.83 8.85
C LEU A 104 -19.12 39.51 8.48
N GLY A 105 -19.12 40.81 8.15
CA GLY A 105 -17.91 41.46 7.66
C GLY A 105 -17.80 41.33 6.14
N ASN A 106 -16.64 40.91 5.65
CA ASN A 106 -16.43 40.62 4.24
C ASN A 106 -17.05 39.28 3.86
N VAL A 107 -17.78 39.23 2.75
CA VAL A 107 -18.30 38.00 2.17
C VAL A 107 -17.82 37.85 0.73
N LEU A 108 -17.84 36.61 0.21
CA LEU A 108 -17.46 36.34 -1.17
C LEU A 108 -18.69 36.23 -2.06
N ILE A 109 -18.68 36.99 -3.15
CA ILE A 109 -19.72 37.02 -4.17
C ILE A 109 -19.16 36.63 -5.54
N VAL A 110 -20.02 36.18 -6.45
CA VAL A 110 -19.72 36.13 -7.89
C VAL A 110 -20.15 37.48 -8.46
N SER A 111 -19.20 38.33 -8.86
CA SER A 111 -19.53 39.68 -9.28
C SER A 111 -20.35 39.74 -10.58
N GLU A 112 -21.32 40.65 -10.65
CA GLU A 112 -22.14 40.85 -11.84
C GLU A 112 -21.29 41.36 -13.02
N ASP A 113 -20.52 42.42 -12.81
CA ASP A 113 -19.86 43.12 -13.92
C ASP A 113 -18.35 43.31 -13.75
N ASN A 114 -17.79 42.83 -12.62
CA ASN A 114 -16.39 42.94 -12.23
C ASN A 114 -15.94 44.40 -11.97
N ASP A 115 -16.85 45.31 -11.62
CA ASP A 115 -16.56 46.65 -11.14
C ASP A 115 -16.19 46.64 -9.64
N SER A 116 -14.89 46.70 -9.35
CA SER A 116 -14.38 46.80 -7.98
C SER A 116 -14.82 48.03 -7.19
N SER A 117 -15.40 49.05 -7.85
CA SER A 117 -15.92 50.24 -7.19
C SER A 117 -17.43 50.17 -6.92
N ASP A 118 -18.09 49.17 -7.49
CA ASP A 118 -19.50 48.87 -7.29
C ASP A 118 -19.67 47.35 -7.11
N PRO A 119 -19.10 46.74 -6.05
CA PRO A 119 -19.21 45.29 -5.88
C PRO A 119 -20.67 44.90 -5.74
N ASP A 120 -21.13 44.16 -6.74
CA ASP A 120 -22.45 43.59 -6.80
C ASP A 120 -22.39 42.11 -7.17
N ASP A 121 -23.25 41.30 -6.58
CA ASP A 121 -23.36 39.91 -6.94
C ASP A 121 -24.26 39.69 -8.14
N ALA A 122 -24.08 38.55 -8.79
CA ALA A 122 -24.81 38.24 -9.99
C ALA A 122 -26.09 37.45 -9.64
N ASP A 123 -27.22 37.86 -10.21
CA ASP A 123 -28.50 37.14 -10.06
C ASP A 123 -28.75 36.21 -11.26
N LEU A 124 -27.85 35.25 -11.51
CA LEU A 124 -28.00 34.26 -12.58
C LEU A 124 -27.97 32.81 -12.09
N ILE A 125 -28.72 31.98 -12.81
CA ILE A 125 -28.70 30.54 -12.63
C ILE A 125 -27.36 29.96 -13.08
N GLY A 126 -26.76 29.12 -12.24
CA GLY A 126 -25.57 28.34 -12.58
C GLY A 126 -24.25 29.02 -12.23
N GLU A 127 -24.30 30.07 -11.42
CA GLU A 127 -23.12 30.69 -10.83
C GLU A 127 -22.48 29.78 -9.79
N MET A 128 -21.16 29.86 -9.73
CA MET A 128 -20.42 28.93 -8.91
C MET A 128 -19.07 29.46 -8.46
N PHE A 129 -18.67 29.04 -7.27
CA PHE A 129 -17.32 29.13 -6.77
C PHE A 129 -16.63 27.78 -6.89
N GLU A 130 -15.35 27.82 -7.23
CA GLU A 130 -14.43 26.69 -7.15
C GLU A 130 -13.32 27.02 -6.16
N PHE A 131 -13.09 26.11 -5.22
CA PHE A 131 -12.04 26.15 -4.24
C PHE A 131 -11.10 24.96 -4.45
N ASP A 132 -9.82 25.24 -4.66
CA ASP A 132 -8.79 24.21 -4.78
C ASP A 132 -7.92 24.21 -3.51
N PHE A 133 -8.07 23.13 -2.73
CA PHE A 133 -7.39 22.92 -1.46
C PHE A 133 -6.06 22.16 -1.62
N SER A 134 -5.72 21.68 -2.83
CA SER A 134 -4.52 20.86 -3.06
C SER A 134 -3.20 21.55 -2.69
N GLY A 135 -3.21 22.89 -2.62
CA GLY A 135 -2.08 23.71 -2.17
C GLY A 135 -2.11 24.14 -0.71
N PHE A 136 -3.06 23.64 0.12
CA PHE A 136 -3.31 24.13 1.47
C PHE A 136 -3.08 23.05 2.55
N GLY A 137 -2.20 23.37 3.50
CA GLY A 137 -1.94 22.57 4.69
C GLY A 137 -1.03 21.35 4.51
N PRO A 138 -0.75 20.64 5.63
CA PRO A 138 0.20 19.52 5.66
C PRO A 138 -0.34 18.19 5.12
N GLY A 139 -1.60 18.11 4.72
CA GLY A 139 -2.27 16.83 4.51
C GLY A 139 -3.74 16.98 4.14
N VAL A 140 -4.58 16.16 4.77
CA VAL A 140 -6.02 16.08 4.46
C VAL A 140 -6.76 17.34 4.90
N VAL A 141 -7.55 17.89 3.99
CA VAL A 141 -8.55 18.92 4.30
C VAL A 141 -9.90 18.25 4.49
N THR A 142 -10.51 18.55 5.63
CA THR A 142 -11.92 18.31 5.89
C THR A 142 -12.68 19.62 5.74
N VAL A 143 -13.71 19.63 4.89
CA VAL A 143 -14.67 20.74 4.84
C VAL A 143 -15.76 20.43 5.85
N ASP A 144 -15.78 21.18 6.96
CA ASP A 144 -16.69 20.96 8.08
C ASP A 144 -18.06 21.60 7.80
N SER A 145 -18.06 22.88 7.43
CA SER A 145 -19.28 23.64 7.11
C SER A 145 -18.98 24.87 6.26
N ILE A 146 -20.03 25.46 5.72
CA ILE A 146 -20.00 26.76 5.01
C ILE A 146 -21.19 27.60 5.45
N ASP A 147 -20.98 28.90 5.64
CA ASP A 147 -22.07 29.85 5.77
C ASP A 147 -22.45 30.35 4.37
N ALA A 148 -23.74 30.30 4.07
CA ALA A 148 -24.31 30.78 2.82
C ALA A 148 -25.42 31.78 3.14
N MET A 149 -25.49 32.85 2.35
CA MET A 149 -26.43 33.94 2.53
C MET A 149 -27.20 34.20 1.24
N ASP A 150 -28.44 34.66 1.43
CA ASP A 150 -29.31 35.13 0.35
C ASP A 150 -29.65 34.06 -0.69
N ILE A 151 -29.87 32.83 -0.23
CA ILE A 151 -30.11 31.71 -1.12
C ILE A 151 -31.59 31.69 -1.52
N GLU A 152 -31.85 31.97 -2.79
CA GLU A 152 -33.20 32.01 -3.34
C GLU A 152 -33.66 30.70 -3.99
N ALA A 153 -34.98 30.51 -3.97
CA ALA A 153 -35.62 29.33 -4.53
C ALA A 153 -35.46 29.30 -6.06
N GLY A 154 -34.65 28.36 -6.53
CA GLY A 154 -34.35 28.18 -7.95
C GLY A 154 -35.57 28.15 -8.85
N GLN A 155 -35.53 28.91 -9.95
CA GLN A 155 -36.53 28.93 -11.02
C GLN A 155 -36.48 27.66 -11.89
N GLY A 156 -36.44 26.46 -11.28
CA GLY A 156 -36.77 25.20 -11.96
C GLY A 156 -35.65 24.19 -12.23
N GLU A 157 -34.39 24.42 -11.88
CA GLU A 157 -33.33 23.40 -12.03
C GLU A 157 -32.34 23.37 -10.84
N GLY A 158 -32.08 22.18 -10.29
CA GLY A 158 -30.88 21.85 -9.51
C GLY A 158 -30.80 22.26 -8.03
N GLY A 159 -31.29 23.45 -7.66
CA GLY A 159 -31.12 24.01 -6.30
C GLY A 159 -29.66 24.42 -5.98
N ALA A 160 -29.47 25.29 -4.99
CA ALA A 160 -28.13 25.63 -4.51
C ALA A 160 -27.50 24.42 -3.81
N LYS A 161 -26.19 24.22 -3.98
CA LYS A 161 -25.50 23.01 -3.49
C LYS A 161 -23.99 23.19 -3.33
N ILE A 162 -23.40 22.30 -2.55
CA ILE A 162 -21.97 22.13 -2.31
C ILE A 162 -21.58 20.75 -2.81
N GLU A 163 -20.61 20.67 -3.70
CA GLU A 163 -20.03 19.42 -4.20
C GLU A 163 -18.55 19.39 -3.83
N VAL A 164 -18.12 18.34 -3.15
CA VAL A 164 -16.73 18.15 -2.71
C VAL A 164 -16.13 16.91 -3.37
N PHE A 165 -14.86 17.00 -3.76
CA PHE A 165 -14.19 16.02 -4.60
C PHE A 165 -12.81 15.66 -4.03
N SER A 166 -12.39 14.42 -4.29
CA SER A 166 -10.99 14.02 -4.23
C SER A 166 -10.37 14.15 -5.62
N GLY A 167 -9.15 14.69 -5.69
CA GLY A 167 -8.52 15.21 -6.90
C GLY A 167 -9.03 16.61 -7.31
N GLY A 168 -8.39 17.18 -8.33
CA GLY A 168 -8.75 18.50 -8.88
C GLY A 168 -10.08 18.52 -9.68
N PRO A 169 -10.30 19.53 -10.53
CA PRO A 169 -11.51 19.65 -11.34
C PRO A 169 -11.79 18.38 -12.17
N GLY A 170 -12.92 17.72 -11.92
CA GLY A 170 -13.28 16.44 -12.56
C GLY A 170 -12.83 15.18 -11.80
N GLY A 171 -12.35 15.35 -10.56
CA GLY A 171 -12.06 14.27 -9.62
C GLY A 171 -13.29 13.46 -9.17
N VAL A 172 -13.10 12.58 -8.19
CA VAL A 172 -14.17 11.71 -7.68
C VAL A 172 -15.04 12.50 -6.71
N LEU A 173 -16.34 12.58 -7.01
CA LEU A 173 -17.34 13.20 -6.13
C LEU A 173 -17.42 12.42 -4.81
N LEU A 174 -17.10 13.09 -3.71
CA LEU A 174 -17.18 12.54 -2.36
C LEU A 174 -18.57 12.76 -1.75
N ALA A 175 -19.11 13.96 -1.91
CA ALA A 175 -20.45 14.30 -1.46
C ALA A 175 -21.06 15.45 -2.27
N SER A 176 -22.39 15.48 -2.31
CA SER A 176 -23.20 16.59 -2.80
C SER A 176 -24.24 16.95 -1.74
N VAL A 177 -24.17 18.16 -1.20
CA VAL A 177 -25.00 18.66 -0.10
C VAL A 177 -25.83 19.82 -0.64
N GLY A 178 -27.16 19.75 -0.51
CA GLY A 178 -28.03 20.85 -0.88
C GLY A 178 -27.94 22.00 0.12
N ILE A 179 -27.91 23.24 -0.37
CA ILE A 179 -28.03 24.45 0.44
C ILE A 179 -29.53 24.82 0.46
N PRO A 180 -30.18 24.85 1.63
CA PRO A 180 -31.57 25.26 1.72
C PRO A 180 -31.77 26.73 1.37
N ASP A 181 -32.91 27.03 0.72
CA ASP A 181 -33.33 28.40 0.46
C ASP A 181 -33.51 29.16 1.77
N THR A 182 -32.87 30.32 1.88
CA THR A 182 -32.93 31.20 3.06
C THR A 182 -33.79 32.43 2.83
N GLY A 183 -34.00 32.82 1.57
CA GLY A 183 -34.69 34.04 1.18
C GLY A 183 -33.87 35.31 1.46
N ASN A 184 -34.38 36.46 1.01
CA ASN A 184 -33.70 37.76 1.11
C ASN A 184 -33.07 38.04 2.48
N GLY A 185 -31.75 38.14 2.52
CA GLY A 185 -30.95 38.41 3.72
C GLY A 185 -30.92 37.29 4.76
N GLY A 186 -31.35 36.08 4.39
CA GLY A 186 -31.30 34.91 5.24
C GLY A 186 -29.93 34.25 5.24
N LEU A 187 -29.42 33.88 6.42
CA LEU A 187 -28.14 33.20 6.62
C LEU A 187 -28.34 31.75 7.06
N ILE A 188 -27.55 30.82 6.52
CA ILE A 188 -27.56 29.42 6.92
C ILE A 188 -26.13 28.85 7.02
N ASN A 189 -25.88 28.12 8.09
CA ASN A 189 -24.69 27.27 8.21
C ASN A 189 -25.04 25.86 7.68
N VAL A 190 -24.35 25.43 6.63
CA VAL A 190 -24.54 24.13 5.99
C VAL A 190 -23.42 23.20 6.41
N ALA A 191 -23.77 22.16 7.18
CA ALA A 191 -22.82 21.12 7.55
C ALA A 191 -22.47 20.25 6.34
N VAL A 192 -21.17 20.08 6.10
CA VAL A 192 -20.62 19.22 5.04
C VAL A 192 -19.98 17.98 5.69
N GLY A 193 -18.99 18.17 6.57
CA GLY A 193 -18.36 17.11 7.37
C GLY A 193 -17.64 16.05 6.54
N VAL A 194 -17.02 16.44 5.41
CA VAL A 194 -16.37 15.51 4.48
C VAL A 194 -14.87 15.75 4.48
N SER A 195 -14.10 14.68 4.69
CA SER A 195 -12.63 14.65 4.62
C SER A 195 -12.13 14.27 3.23
N ASN A 196 -10.81 14.40 3.01
CA ASN A 196 -10.10 14.13 1.75
C ASN A 196 -10.56 15.04 0.60
N VAL A 197 -10.90 16.29 0.92
CA VAL A 197 -11.37 17.25 -0.07
C VAL A 197 -10.18 17.98 -0.69
N ASP A 198 -9.87 17.69 -1.94
CA ASP A 198 -8.88 18.45 -2.73
C ASP A 198 -9.55 19.62 -3.46
N PHE A 199 -10.84 19.49 -3.76
CA PHE A 199 -11.57 20.45 -4.56
C PHE A 199 -13.03 20.56 -4.11
N MET A 200 -13.56 21.79 -4.05
CA MET A 200 -14.96 22.05 -3.74
C MET A 200 -15.57 23.00 -4.77
N ARG A 201 -16.81 22.69 -5.16
CA ARG A 201 -17.65 23.55 -5.98
C ARG A 201 -18.88 23.94 -5.17
N VAL A 202 -19.15 25.24 -5.10
CA VAL A 202 -20.39 25.78 -4.52
C VAL A 202 -21.19 26.38 -5.64
N THR A 203 -22.41 25.91 -5.88
CA THR A 203 -23.33 26.45 -6.87
C THR A 203 -24.43 27.21 -6.14
N LEU A 204 -24.57 28.49 -6.45
CA LEU A 204 -25.66 29.34 -5.97
C LEU A 204 -26.80 29.36 -7.00
N ASN A 205 -27.97 29.90 -6.61
CA ASN A 205 -29.17 29.90 -7.45
C ASN A 205 -29.91 31.24 -7.40
N GLY A 206 -29.15 32.32 -7.65
CA GLY A 206 -29.57 33.71 -7.54
C GLY A 206 -28.45 34.56 -6.95
N SER A 207 -28.75 35.81 -6.63
CA SER A 207 -27.88 36.71 -5.86
C SER A 207 -27.61 36.10 -4.50
N GLY A 208 -26.39 35.60 -4.26
CA GLY A 208 -25.99 35.19 -2.93
C GLY A 208 -24.50 35.26 -2.67
N ALA A 209 -24.16 35.11 -1.40
CA ALA A 209 -22.79 35.17 -0.92
C ALA A 209 -22.44 33.96 -0.06
N ILE A 210 -21.13 33.70 0.06
CA ILE A 210 -20.60 32.71 0.99
C ILE A 210 -19.60 33.33 1.94
N ASP A 211 -19.57 32.77 3.14
CA ASP A 211 -18.67 33.18 4.22
C ASP A 211 -18.32 31.96 5.10
N ASN A 212 -17.37 32.16 6.02
CA ASN A 212 -16.99 31.24 7.09
C ASN A 212 -16.94 29.76 6.68
N ILE A 213 -16.15 29.43 5.67
CA ILE A 213 -15.89 28.03 5.32
C ILE A 213 -15.00 27.44 6.40
N GLN A 214 -15.59 26.65 7.30
CA GLN A 214 -14.86 25.98 8.36
C GLN A 214 -14.16 24.75 7.79
N ILE A 215 -12.84 24.73 7.93
CA ILE A 215 -11.99 23.63 7.46
C ILE A 215 -11.11 23.12 8.58
N THR A 216 -10.95 21.81 8.65
CA THR A 216 -10.01 21.16 9.56
C THR A 216 -8.90 20.54 8.74
N THR A 217 -7.66 20.92 9.06
CA THR A 217 -6.47 20.31 8.46
C THR A 217 -5.85 19.33 9.43
N GLU A 218 -5.66 18.11 8.96
CA GLU A 218 -4.97 17.07 9.71
C GLU A 218 -3.54 16.91 9.18
N ASP A 219 -2.56 17.04 10.08
CA ASP A 219 -1.15 16.73 9.87
C ASP A 219 -1.00 15.20 9.80
N GLU A 220 -0.64 14.73 8.61
CA GLU A 220 -0.37 13.33 8.26
C GLU A 220 0.95 12.81 8.88
N SER A 221 1.47 13.44 9.94
CA SER A 221 2.56 12.88 10.76
C SER A 221 2.18 11.55 11.44
N ASN A 222 0.93 11.10 11.33
CA ASN A 222 0.57 9.71 11.49
C ASN A 222 0.32 9.08 10.11
N PRO A 223 1.33 8.47 9.46
CA PRO A 223 1.12 7.84 8.17
C PRO A 223 0.03 6.77 8.29
N ALA A 224 -1.02 6.91 7.49
CA ALA A 224 -1.96 5.82 7.27
C ALA A 224 -1.22 4.72 6.49
N ILE A 225 -0.62 3.81 7.26
CA ILE A 225 0.03 2.61 6.76
C ILE A 225 -0.74 1.45 7.35
N ASP A 226 -1.14 0.55 6.46
CA ASP A 226 -1.73 -0.72 6.83
C ASP A 226 -0.66 -1.82 6.72
N ILE A 227 -0.56 -2.67 7.73
CA ILE A 227 0.39 -3.79 7.75
C ILE A 227 -0.36 -5.05 8.17
N GLU A 228 -0.41 -6.01 7.27
CA GLU A 228 -0.99 -7.32 7.51
C GLU A 228 0.10 -8.39 7.61
N LYS A 229 0.04 -9.26 8.63
CA LYS A 229 1.06 -10.30 8.88
C LYS A 229 0.46 -11.69 8.71
N PHE A 230 0.97 -12.41 7.72
CA PHE A 230 0.67 -13.83 7.54
C PHE A 230 1.79 -14.70 8.07
N THR A 231 1.41 -15.84 8.65
CA THR A 231 2.30 -16.88 9.16
C THR A 231 2.11 -18.16 8.36
N GLN A 232 3.20 -18.76 7.92
CA GLN A 232 3.20 -20.02 7.20
C GLN A 232 4.11 -21.03 7.91
N VAL A 233 3.56 -22.19 8.26
CA VAL A 233 4.33 -23.29 8.84
C VAL A 233 4.88 -24.15 7.72
N GLN A 234 6.20 -24.25 7.66
CA GLN A 234 6.92 -25.20 6.82
C GLN A 234 7.46 -26.30 7.74
N PRO A 235 6.87 -27.50 7.71
CA PRO A 235 7.27 -28.51 8.69
C PRO A 235 8.71 -28.97 8.44
N ALA A 236 9.40 -29.32 9.52
CA ALA A 236 10.77 -29.78 9.44
C ALA A 236 10.86 -31.03 8.56
N ALA A 237 11.98 -31.19 7.83
CA ALA A 237 12.30 -32.45 7.18
C ALA A 237 12.33 -33.56 8.25
N VAL A 238 11.77 -34.73 7.91
CA VAL A 238 11.73 -35.87 8.83
C VAL A 238 13.18 -36.29 9.14
N ASP A 239 13.54 -36.33 10.41
CA ASP A 239 14.86 -36.80 10.85
C ASP A 239 14.89 -38.34 10.84
N GLY A 240 15.76 -38.91 10.00
CA GLY A 240 15.96 -40.35 9.83
C GLY A 240 16.32 -40.72 8.39
N ASP A 241 17.09 -41.82 8.21
CA ASP A 241 17.44 -42.33 6.88
C ASP A 241 16.16 -42.74 6.13
N ASP A 242 15.72 -41.94 5.14
CA ASP A 242 14.51 -42.19 4.37
C ASP A 242 14.56 -43.58 3.69
N CYS A 243 15.76 -44.04 3.38
CA CYS A 243 16.00 -45.36 2.81
C CYS A 243 15.63 -46.50 3.79
N ASP A 244 15.83 -46.29 5.10
CA ASP A 244 15.41 -47.22 6.14
C ASP A 244 13.89 -47.14 6.41
N ILE A 245 13.29 -45.95 6.24
CA ILE A 245 11.86 -45.72 6.47
C ILE A 245 11.01 -46.30 5.33
N VAL A 246 11.29 -45.93 4.08
CA VAL A 246 10.46 -46.30 2.92
C VAL A 246 11.15 -47.25 1.94
N GLY A 247 12.32 -47.77 2.28
CA GLY A 247 13.03 -48.77 1.47
C GLY A 247 13.86 -48.15 0.34
N LYS A 248 14.39 -49.02 -0.54
CA LYS A 248 15.37 -48.61 -1.55
C LYS A 248 14.82 -47.57 -2.55
N PRO A 249 15.60 -46.56 -2.99
CA PRO A 249 15.08 -45.50 -3.85
C PRO A 249 14.60 -46.04 -5.19
N VAL A 250 13.37 -45.68 -5.53
CA VAL A 250 12.70 -45.87 -6.82
C VAL A 250 12.77 -44.59 -7.64
N THR A 251 12.41 -43.46 -7.01
CA THR A 251 12.51 -42.11 -7.57
C THR A 251 13.07 -41.17 -6.51
N LEU A 252 13.99 -40.28 -6.90
CA LEU A 252 14.42 -39.15 -6.07
C LEU A 252 14.03 -37.86 -6.80
N THR A 253 13.34 -36.96 -6.12
CA THR A 253 13.06 -35.61 -6.63
C THR A 253 14.15 -34.68 -6.11
N MET A 254 14.91 -34.10 -7.02
CA MET A 254 16.01 -33.17 -6.71
C MET A 254 15.63 -31.76 -7.13
N MET A 255 16.11 -30.74 -6.42
CA MET A 255 16.04 -29.34 -6.82
C MET A 255 17.44 -28.85 -7.23
N TYR A 256 17.53 -28.18 -8.38
CA TYR A 256 18.77 -27.55 -8.83
C TYR A 256 18.97 -26.19 -8.15
N THR A 257 19.94 -26.08 -7.23
CA THR A 257 20.16 -24.86 -6.44
C THR A 257 21.17 -23.89 -7.07
N GLY A 258 21.94 -24.33 -8.08
CA GLY A 258 22.99 -23.51 -8.72
C GLY A 258 24.21 -23.24 -7.85
N ASP A 259 24.17 -23.64 -6.58
CA ASP A 259 25.24 -23.33 -5.63
C ASP A 259 26.57 -23.98 -6.03
N GLN A 260 27.66 -23.30 -5.67
CA GLN A 260 28.99 -23.71 -6.10
C GLN A 260 29.57 -24.84 -5.26
N PHE A 261 29.27 -24.88 -3.95
CA PHE A 261 29.84 -25.89 -3.04
C PHE A 261 29.13 -26.14 -1.68
N PRO A 262 27.80 -26.05 -1.51
CA PRO A 262 27.17 -26.55 -0.30
C PRO A 262 27.08 -28.06 -0.39
N THR A 263 27.76 -28.76 0.51
CA THR A 263 27.56 -30.19 0.73
C THR A 263 27.15 -30.36 2.18
N SER A 264 25.92 -30.82 2.39
CA SER A 264 25.35 -31.09 3.71
C SER A 264 24.61 -32.41 3.61
N HIS A 265 25.30 -33.49 3.97
CA HIS A 265 24.77 -34.85 3.92
C HIS A 265 25.48 -35.71 4.97
N THR A 266 24.92 -36.89 5.26
CA THR A 266 25.46 -37.82 6.26
C THR A 266 26.08 -39.10 5.67
N GLN A 267 26.31 -39.16 4.35
CA GLN A 267 27.02 -40.28 3.73
C GLN A 267 28.52 -40.32 4.09
N ASP A 268 29.06 -41.54 4.24
CA ASP A 268 30.46 -41.82 4.55
C ASP A 268 31.42 -41.28 3.48
N ALA A 269 32.67 -41.05 3.90
CA ALA A 269 33.75 -40.62 3.01
C ALA A 269 33.92 -41.58 1.80
N GLY A 270 34.01 -41.00 0.60
CA GLY A 270 34.17 -41.73 -0.66
C GLY A 270 32.88 -42.27 -1.29
N LYS A 271 31.74 -42.10 -0.60
CA LYS A 271 30.40 -42.38 -1.16
C LYS A 271 29.87 -41.22 -2.00
N VAL A 272 30.30 -40.02 -1.66
CA VAL A 272 30.02 -38.78 -2.38
C VAL A 272 31.29 -38.28 -3.06
N ASP A 273 31.17 -37.86 -4.31
CA ASP A 273 32.25 -37.24 -5.10
C ASP A 273 31.66 -36.13 -5.96
N ILE A 274 32.13 -34.90 -5.78
CA ILE A 274 31.50 -33.69 -6.34
C ILE A 274 32.59 -32.79 -6.93
N THR A 275 32.46 -32.42 -8.19
CA THR A 275 33.30 -31.38 -8.79
C THR A 275 32.72 -29.99 -8.49
N PRO A 276 33.51 -28.91 -8.56
CA PRO A 276 32.96 -27.55 -8.49
C PRO A 276 31.92 -27.33 -9.60
N ASN A 277 30.83 -26.61 -9.29
CA ASN A 277 29.92 -26.08 -10.31
C ASN A 277 30.41 -24.70 -10.78
N THR A 278 29.93 -24.23 -11.93
CA THR A 278 29.90 -22.81 -12.30
C THR A 278 28.45 -22.39 -12.44
N ASN A 279 28.00 -21.41 -11.65
CA ASN A 279 26.58 -21.10 -11.53
C ASN A 279 25.99 -20.71 -12.90
N ALA A 280 24.97 -21.43 -13.35
CA ALA A 280 24.34 -21.26 -14.65
C ALA A 280 22.84 -21.57 -14.53
N SER A 281 22.01 -20.91 -15.33
CA SER A 281 20.58 -21.22 -15.39
C SER A 281 19.99 -20.74 -16.72
N PRO A 282 19.21 -21.59 -17.41
CA PRO A 282 18.97 -23.00 -17.10
C PRO A 282 20.21 -23.87 -17.39
N VAL A 283 20.17 -25.13 -16.94
CA VAL A 283 21.21 -26.15 -17.20
C VAL A 283 20.60 -27.38 -17.84
N HIS A 284 21.40 -28.16 -18.59
CA HIS A 284 20.99 -29.50 -19.04
C HIS A 284 21.51 -30.55 -18.06
N ILE A 285 20.62 -31.32 -17.43
CA ILE A 285 20.99 -32.32 -16.43
C ILE A 285 20.79 -33.72 -17.01
N ILE A 286 21.77 -34.59 -16.81
CA ILE A 286 21.65 -36.03 -17.04
C ILE A 286 21.88 -36.77 -15.72
N ALA A 287 20.88 -37.53 -15.26
CA ALA A 287 21.02 -38.42 -14.11
C ALA A 287 21.18 -39.86 -14.57
N THR A 288 22.21 -40.56 -14.09
CA THR A 288 22.57 -41.91 -14.56
C THR A 288 23.30 -42.74 -13.50
N ASN A 289 23.47 -44.04 -13.74
CA ASN A 289 24.25 -44.94 -12.88
C ASN A 289 25.76 -44.97 -13.19
N LYS A 290 26.23 -44.14 -14.13
CA LYS A 290 27.60 -44.12 -14.64
C LYS A 290 28.17 -42.70 -14.67
N SER A 291 29.47 -42.58 -14.46
CA SER A 291 30.17 -41.29 -14.57
C SER A 291 30.24 -40.76 -16.01
N ASP A 292 30.12 -41.65 -17.00
CA ASP A 292 29.99 -41.31 -18.41
C ASP A 292 28.57 -41.68 -18.88
N PRO A 293 27.74 -40.70 -19.28
CA PRO A 293 26.38 -40.97 -19.72
C PRO A 293 26.32 -41.73 -21.05
N ASN A 294 27.43 -41.78 -21.81
CA ASN A 294 27.52 -42.51 -23.08
C ASN A 294 28.04 -43.95 -22.94
N ASP A 295 28.35 -44.42 -21.72
CA ASP A 295 28.69 -45.82 -21.48
C ASP A 295 27.54 -46.72 -21.96
N SER A 296 27.84 -47.77 -22.72
CA SER A 296 26.89 -48.81 -23.15
C SER A 296 26.02 -49.42 -22.03
N LYS A 297 26.47 -49.32 -20.77
CA LYS A 297 25.82 -49.82 -19.56
C LYS A 297 25.19 -48.70 -18.72
N ALA A 298 25.24 -47.45 -19.19
CA ALA A 298 24.56 -46.33 -18.59
C ALA A 298 23.05 -46.55 -18.64
N LYS A 299 22.39 -46.14 -17.57
CA LYS A 299 20.94 -46.14 -17.40
C LYS A 299 20.56 -44.71 -17.08
N THR A 300 19.96 -44.03 -18.06
CA THR A 300 19.48 -42.66 -17.87
C THR A 300 18.20 -42.69 -17.07
N TRP A 301 18.21 -41.97 -15.96
CA TRP A 301 17.09 -41.82 -15.02
C TRP A 301 16.49 -40.41 -15.05
N PHE A 302 17.15 -39.47 -15.73
CA PHE A 302 16.62 -38.16 -16.09
C PHE A 302 17.51 -37.58 -17.19
N GLU A 303 16.91 -36.86 -18.14
CA GLU A 303 17.63 -36.01 -19.10
C GLU A 303 16.75 -34.82 -19.50
N GLY A 304 17.25 -33.60 -19.32
CA GLY A 304 16.52 -32.41 -19.75
C GLY A 304 17.03 -31.10 -19.15
N ALA A 305 16.43 -30.00 -19.61
CA ALA A 305 16.70 -28.66 -19.10
C ALA A 305 16.03 -28.41 -17.75
N VAL A 306 16.74 -27.79 -16.81
CA VAL A 306 16.26 -27.46 -15.46
C VAL A 306 16.67 -26.01 -15.13
N PRO A 307 15.74 -25.11 -14.80
CA PRO A 307 16.06 -23.76 -14.35
C PRO A 307 16.56 -23.75 -12.90
N LEU A 308 17.16 -22.63 -12.47
CA LEU A 308 17.48 -22.38 -11.05
C LEU A 308 16.22 -22.57 -10.18
N ASN A 309 16.36 -23.32 -9.08
CA ASN A 309 15.29 -23.75 -8.18
C ASN A 309 14.22 -24.66 -8.83
N GLY A 310 14.41 -25.10 -10.07
CA GLY A 310 13.57 -26.11 -10.70
C GLY A 310 13.83 -27.50 -10.12
N THR A 311 12.79 -28.33 -10.07
CA THR A 311 12.89 -29.73 -9.65
C THR A 311 12.98 -30.69 -10.83
N PHE A 312 13.62 -31.84 -10.62
CA PHE A 312 13.73 -32.93 -11.58
C PHE A 312 13.70 -34.29 -10.89
N ASP A 313 13.04 -35.26 -11.50
CA ASP A 313 12.88 -36.61 -10.96
C ASP A 313 13.91 -37.57 -11.55
N ILE A 314 14.78 -38.11 -10.70
CA ILE A 314 15.67 -39.22 -11.00
C ILE A 314 14.88 -40.51 -10.80
N SER A 315 14.33 -41.07 -11.87
CA SER A 315 13.43 -42.22 -11.79
C SER A 315 13.99 -43.49 -12.43
N ALA A 316 13.95 -44.59 -11.67
CA ALA A 316 14.33 -45.91 -12.16
C ALA A 316 13.48 -46.38 -13.35
N ALA A 317 12.21 -45.94 -13.40
CA ALA A 317 11.25 -46.30 -14.43
C ALA A 317 11.69 -45.85 -15.82
N LEU A 318 12.39 -44.71 -15.93
CA LEU A 318 12.92 -44.20 -17.20
C LEU A 318 13.99 -45.12 -17.81
N ALA A 319 14.64 -45.95 -16.98
CA ALA A 319 15.56 -47.00 -17.43
C ALA A 319 14.93 -48.41 -17.45
N ASN A 320 13.59 -48.52 -17.38
CA ASN A 320 12.87 -49.78 -17.24
C ASN A 320 13.41 -50.64 -16.07
N LYS A 321 13.54 -50.01 -14.90
CA LYS A 321 13.95 -50.64 -13.64
C LYS A 321 12.96 -50.30 -12.53
N ASP A 322 12.87 -51.19 -11.55
CA ASP A 322 12.00 -51.00 -10.39
C ASP A 322 12.66 -50.17 -9.28
N ARG A 323 13.98 -49.95 -9.36
CA ARG A 323 14.76 -49.18 -8.38
C ARG A 323 16.08 -48.65 -8.92
N LEU A 324 16.63 -47.62 -8.27
CA LEU A 324 17.93 -47.04 -8.60
C LEU A 324 19.07 -48.04 -8.32
N SER A 325 20.14 -47.92 -9.11
CA SER A 325 21.39 -48.67 -8.88
C SER A 325 22.18 -48.02 -7.74
N SER A 326 23.11 -48.72 -7.10
CA SER A 326 23.77 -48.23 -5.87
C SER A 326 24.49 -46.88 -5.96
N ASN A 327 24.89 -46.46 -7.16
CA ASN A 327 25.46 -45.14 -7.38
C ASN A 327 24.55 -44.36 -8.33
N THR A 328 24.37 -43.09 -8.00
CA THR A 328 23.72 -42.09 -8.84
C THR A 328 24.73 -41.01 -9.18
N TYR A 329 24.79 -40.67 -10.45
CA TYR A 329 25.53 -39.53 -10.97
C TYR A 329 24.52 -38.51 -11.50
N VAL A 330 24.65 -37.27 -11.07
CA VAL A 330 23.95 -36.11 -11.63
C VAL A 330 25.02 -35.28 -12.33
N LEU A 331 24.91 -35.21 -13.65
CA LEU A 331 25.84 -34.50 -14.53
C LEU A 331 25.14 -33.23 -15.01
N VAL A 332 25.67 -32.08 -14.59
CA VAL A 332 25.15 -30.76 -14.91
C VAL A 332 25.98 -30.18 -16.05
N PHE A 333 25.34 -29.87 -17.16
CA PHE A 333 25.96 -29.26 -18.33
C PHE A 333 25.44 -27.83 -18.53
N THR A 334 26.11 -27.07 -19.39
CA THR A 334 25.54 -25.87 -20.01
C THR A 334 24.20 -26.22 -20.68
N GLU A 335 23.31 -25.24 -20.85
CA GLU A 335 21.96 -25.45 -21.41
C GLU A 335 21.98 -26.19 -22.76
N ASP A 336 23.00 -25.93 -23.60
CA ASP A 336 23.20 -26.59 -24.89
C ASP A 336 23.77 -28.03 -24.78
N GLY A 337 24.02 -28.52 -23.57
CA GLY A 337 24.59 -29.83 -23.28
C GLY A 337 26.08 -29.98 -23.62
N SER A 338 26.77 -28.91 -24.04
CA SER A 338 28.11 -29.01 -24.63
C SER A 338 29.24 -29.12 -23.59
N THR A 339 29.09 -28.47 -22.44
CA THR A 339 30.16 -28.35 -21.43
C THR A 339 29.68 -28.87 -20.09
N LEU A 340 30.40 -29.83 -19.51
CA LEU A 340 30.12 -30.33 -18.15
C LEU A 340 30.52 -29.27 -17.12
N LEU A 341 29.54 -28.74 -16.40
CA LEU A 341 29.69 -27.77 -15.33
C LEU A 341 29.93 -28.44 -13.98
N GLN A 342 29.21 -29.54 -13.70
CA GLN A 342 29.36 -30.27 -12.44
C GLN A 342 29.10 -31.77 -12.63
N SER A 343 29.90 -32.60 -11.96
CA SER A 343 29.60 -34.02 -11.73
C SER A 343 29.36 -34.23 -10.25
N ILE A 344 28.21 -34.81 -9.90
CA ILE A 344 27.81 -35.14 -8.55
C ILE A 344 27.58 -36.64 -8.51
N LYS A 345 28.33 -37.37 -7.69
CA LYS A 345 28.12 -38.78 -7.39
C LYS A 345 27.66 -38.91 -5.94
N PHE A 346 26.63 -39.71 -5.70
CA PHE A 346 26.22 -40.13 -4.35
C PHE A 346 25.68 -41.57 -4.36
N HIS A 347 25.58 -42.17 -3.18
CA HIS A 347 25.13 -43.56 -3.04
C HIS A 347 23.63 -43.64 -2.78
N THR A 348 22.95 -44.64 -3.35
CA THR A 348 21.48 -44.83 -3.30
C THR A 348 21.09 -46.28 -2.98
N SER A 349 21.87 -46.96 -2.15
CA SER A 349 21.68 -48.39 -1.84
C SER A 349 21.17 -48.72 -0.43
N CYS A 350 20.71 -47.74 0.35
CA CYS A 350 20.36 -47.86 1.79
C CYS A 350 21.48 -48.40 2.69
N SER A 351 22.72 -48.46 2.22
CA SER A 351 23.87 -48.71 3.10
C SER A 351 24.50 -47.41 3.60
N GLN A 352 23.86 -46.28 3.29
CA GLN A 352 24.30 -44.91 3.48
C GLN A 352 23.04 -44.08 3.65
N PRO A 353 22.99 -43.18 4.65
CA PRO A 353 21.82 -42.36 4.85
C PRO A 353 21.48 -41.49 3.64
N LEU A 354 20.20 -41.39 3.34
CA LEU A 354 19.62 -40.41 2.43
C LEU A 354 18.45 -39.76 3.14
N ASN A 355 18.52 -38.45 3.36
CA ASN A 355 17.47 -37.70 4.02
C ASN A 355 17.01 -36.55 3.14
N LEU A 356 15.71 -36.25 3.16
CA LEU A 356 15.22 -34.98 2.61
C LEU A 356 16.00 -33.81 3.22
N GLY A 357 16.45 -32.90 2.37
CA GLY A 357 17.35 -31.81 2.77
C GLY A 357 18.84 -32.10 2.56
N ASP A 358 19.23 -33.34 2.23
CA ASP A 358 20.60 -33.63 1.85
C ASP A 358 20.99 -32.83 0.59
N GLN A 359 22.03 -32.02 0.72
CA GLN A 359 22.58 -31.20 -0.36
C GLN A 359 23.85 -31.86 -0.91
N PHE A 360 23.84 -32.21 -2.19
CA PHE A 360 24.97 -32.73 -2.93
C PHE A 360 25.39 -31.74 -4.03
N GLY A 361 26.29 -30.81 -3.73
CA GLY A 361 26.77 -29.83 -4.70
C GLY A 361 25.64 -28.86 -5.06
N SER A 362 25.26 -28.80 -6.34
CA SER A 362 24.12 -27.98 -6.78
C SER A 362 22.77 -28.70 -6.76
N ALA A 363 22.66 -29.89 -6.13
CA ALA A 363 21.43 -30.68 -6.11
C ALA A 363 20.96 -30.95 -4.67
N LEU A 364 19.76 -30.46 -4.33
CA LEU A 364 19.09 -30.69 -3.05
C LEU A 364 18.08 -31.82 -3.17
N LEU A 365 18.11 -32.80 -2.26
CA LEU A 365 17.08 -33.84 -2.21
C LEU A 365 15.79 -33.31 -1.59
N VAL A 366 14.72 -33.21 -2.38
CA VAL A 366 13.41 -32.64 -2.00
C VAL A 366 12.25 -33.61 -2.24
N GLY A 367 12.53 -34.90 -2.38
CA GLY A 367 11.49 -35.93 -2.45
C GLY A 367 12.11 -37.31 -2.64
N PHE A 368 11.54 -38.32 -1.99
CA PHE A 368 12.03 -39.67 -1.95
C PHE A 368 10.86 -40.66 -2.13
N VAL A 369 10.91 -41.47 -3.18
CA VAL A 369 10.00 -42.61 -3.35
C VAL A 369 10.82 -43.88 -3.18
N GLY A 370 10.53 -44.65 -2.14
CA GLY A 370 11.13 -45.95 -1.89
C GLY A 370 10.22 -47.12 -2.28
N GLU A 371 10.76 -48.35 -2.21
CA GLU A 371 10.01 -49.57 -2.51
C GLU A 371 8.72 -49.74 -1.67
N ASN A 372 8.68 -49.15 -0.47
CA ASN A 372 7.63 -49.34 0.53
C ASN A 372 6.81 -48.06 0.80
N GLY A 373 7.07 -46.96 0.11
CA GLY A 373 6.35 -45.71 0.38
C GLY A 373 7.01 -44.46 -0.21
N THR A 374 6.47 -43.31 0.16
CA THR A 374 6.92 -42.00 -0.31
C THR A 374 7.21 -41.12 0.90
N VAL A 375 8.39 -40.49 0.94
CA VAL A 375 8.68 -39.34 1.79
C VAL A 375 8.77 -38.13 0.86
N GLN A 376 7.93 -37.14 1.09
CA GLN A 376 8.03 -35.84 0.43
C GLN A 376 8.23 -34.78 1.50
N PRO A 377 8.83 -33.62 1.17
CA PRO A 377 8.81 -32.48 2.05
C PRO A 377 7.36 -32.27 2.44
N PRO A 378 7.07 -32.14 3.74
CA PRO A 378 5.73 -31.87 4.18
C PRO A 378 5.26 -30.59 3.47
N THR A 379 4.11 -30.68 2.79
CA THR A 379 3.55 -29.53 2.08
C THR A 379 3.43 -28.37 3.06
N PRO A 380 4.03 -27.19 2.78
CA PRO A 380 3.84 -26.03 3.63
C PRO A 380 2.35 -25.79 3.83
N ALA A 381 1.95 -25.48 5.06
CA ALA A 381 0.58 -25.02 5.29
C ALA A 381 0.33 -23.77 4.43
N PRO A 382 -0.91 -23.48 4.02
CA PRO A 382 -1.22 -22.16 3.46
C PRO A 382 -0.84 -21.05 4.45
N PRO A 383 -0.36 -19.88 3.97
CA PRO A 383 -0.22 -18.71 4.84
C PRO A 383 -1.55 -18.42 5.52
N ALA A 384 -1.50 -18.16 6.82
CA ALA A 384 -2.66 -17.87 7.64
C ALA A 384 -2.42 -16.57 8.41
N ASP A 385 -3.46 -15.75 8.46
CA ASP A 385 -3.56 -14.67 9.43
C ASP A 385 -3.63 -15.30 10.84
N ALA A 386 -2.72 -14.88 11.71
CA ALA A 386 -2.51 -15.44 13.04
C ALA A 386 -2.86 -14.43 14.15
N ASP A 387 -3.74 -13.48 13.88
CA ASP A 387 -4.15 -12.43 14.82
C ASP A 387 -4.92 -12.95 16.03
N SER A 388 -5.54 -14.13 15.90
CA SER A 388 -6.32 -14.75 16.95
C SER A 388 -5.75 -16.10 17.40
N ALA A 389 -5.76 -16.31 18.70
CA ALA A 389 -5.34 -17.56 19.31
C ALA A 389 -6.44 -18.65 19.18
N PRO A 390 -6.06 -19.92 18.96
CA PRO A 390 -4.71 -20.41 18.69
C PRO A 390 -4.28 -20.13 17.25
N GLY A 391 -3.03 -19.71 17.05
CA GLY A 391 -2.43 -19.54 15.72
C GLY A 391 -2.18 -20.88 15.00
N PRO A 392 -1.52 -20.85 13.83
CA PRO A 392 -1.17 -22.06 13.08
C PRO A 392 -0.43 -23.08 13.93
N GLN A 393 -0.83 -24.36 13.85
CA GLN A 393 -0.15 -25.43 14.57
C GLN A 393 1.19 -25.75 13.91
N ALA A 394 2.24 -25.78 14.73
CA ALA A 394 3.59 -26.17 14.33
C ALA A 394 4.19 -27.12 15.37
N ASN A 395 5.05 -28.03 14.93
CA ASN A 395 5.89 -28.82 15.83
C ASN A 395 7.14 -28.01 16.18
N VAL A 396 7.70 -28.24 17.37
CA VAL A 396 8.99 -27.65 17.74
C VAL A 396 10.04 -28.05 16.70
N GLY A 397 10.75 -27.05 16.16
CA GLY A 397 11.74 -27.23 15.09
C GLY A 397 11.22 -26.95 13.67
N ASP A 398 9.91 -26.83 13.46
CA ASP A 398 9.36 -26.43 12.16
C ASP A 398 9.87 -25.04 11.76
N THR A 399 10.09 -24.82 10.46
CA THR A 399 10.44 -23.49 9.95
C THR A 399 9.16 -22.65 9.85
N ILE A 400 9.21 -21.42 10.34
CA ILE A 400 8.12 -20.46 10.23
C ILE A 400 8.52 -19.38 9.25
N LEU A 401 7.68 -19.14 8.24
CA LEU A 401 7.82 -18.04 7.30
C LEU A 401 6.77 -16.98 7.63
N TRP A 402 7.19 -15.73 7.73
CA TRP A 402 6.31 -14.59 7.90
C TRP A 402 6.34 -13.70 6.66
N SER A 403 5.17 -13.23 6.25
CA SER A 403 5.04 -12.21 5.22
C SER A 403 4.24 -11.03 5.76
N TYR A 404 4.78 -9.83 5.58
CA TYR A 404 4.18 -8.56 6.01
C TYR A 404 3.76 -7.80 4.75
N VAL A 405 2.47 -7.64 4.51
CA VAL A 405 1.94 -6.82 3.42
C VAL A 405 1.80 -5.40 3.95
N VAL A 406 2.70 -4.52 3.51
CA VAL A 406 2.76 -3.12 3.91
C VAL A 406 2.13 -2.30 2.80
N THR A 407 1.08 -1.54 3.11
CA THR A 407 0.36 -0.70 2.15
C THR A 407 0.38 0.75 2.61
N ASN A 408 0.72 1.65 1.69
CA ASN A 408 0.50 3.08 1.91
C ASN A 408 -0.98 3.39 1.69
N THR A 409 -1.75 3.51 2.77
CA THR A 409 -3.17 3.90 2.73
C THR A 409 -3.37 5.41 2.93
N GLY A 410 -2.27 6.17 3.04
CA GLY A 410 -2.28 7.62 3.12
C GLY A 410 -2.32 8.30 1.77
N HIS A 411 -2.26 9.63 1.78
CA HIS A 411 -2.38 10.48 0.60
C HIS A 411 -1.06 11.12 0.18
N VAL A 412 0.04 10.76 0.85
CA VAL A 412 1.40 11.20 0.51
C VAL A 412 2.31 10.01 0.28
N ASP A 413 3.31 10.17 -0.59
CA ASP A 413 4.33 9.16 -0.80
C ASP A 413 5.16 8.97 0.48
N LEU A 414 5.37 7.70 0.85
CA LEU A 414 6.21 7.34 1.99
C LEU A 414 7.66 7.20 1.55
N THR A 415 8.58 7.64 2.40
CA THR A 415 10.02 7.42 2.21
C THR A 415 10.67 6.94 3.51
N GLY A 416 11.77 6.20 3.38
CA GLY A 416 12.48 5.63 4.53
C GLY A 416 11.66 4.57 5.28
N VAL A 417 10.79 3.83 4.58
CA VAL A 417 9.96 2.79 5.20
C VAL A 417 10.83 1.66 5.72
N THR A 418 10.75 1.40 7.02
CA THR A 418 11.41 0.27 7.69
C THR A 418 10.41 -0.51 8.54
N VAL A 419 10.37 -1.83 8.37
CA VAL A 419 9.50 -2.73 9.13
C VAL A 419 10.32 -3.43 10.21
N THR A 420 9.83 -3.42 11.45
CA THR A 420 10.44 -4.17 12.56
C THR A 420 9.41 -5.03 13.26
N ASP A 421 9.80 -6.27 13.57
CA ASP A 421 8.97 -7.22 14.31
C ASP A 421 9.30 -7.11 15.82
N ASP A 422 8.27 -7.02 16.67
CA ASP A 422 8.43 -6.86 18.12
C ASP A 422 9.03 -8.09 18.83
N GLN A 423 8.97 -9.26 18.19
CA GLN A 423 9.66 -10.46 18.66
C GLN A 423 11.15 -10.47 18.27
N GLY A 424 11.63 -9.39 17.63
CA GLY A 424 13.03 -9.22 17.26
C GLY A 424 13.46 -10.02 16.03
N VAL A 425 12.50 -10.48 15.22
CA VAL A 425 12.80 -11.17 13.97
C VAL A 425 13.30 -10.16 12.93
N ALA A 426 14.35 -10.52 12.20
CA ALA A 426 14.87 -9.68 11.13
C ALA A 426 13.93 -9.70 9.91
N VAL A 427 13.32 -8.56 9.60
CA VAL A 427 12.42 -8.38 8.45
C VAL A 427 13.19 -7.78 7.26
N THR A 428 12.98 -8.34 6.08
CA THR A 428 13.55 -7.85 4.81
C THR A 428 12.46 -7.33 3.89
N CYS A 429 12.60 -6.08 3.42
CA CYS A 429 11.66 -5.44 2.50
C CYS A 429 12.33 -5.17 1.14
N PRO A 430 11.60 -5.28 0.02
CA PRO A 430 12.15 -4.99 -1.31
C PRO A 430 12.25 -3.49 -1.61
N LEU A 431 11.45 -2.66 -0.93
CA LEU A 431 11.38 -1.21 -1.14
C LEU A 431 11.62 -0.46 0.18
N THR A 432 11.96 0.82 0.04
CA THR A 432 12.09 1.78 1.16
C THR A 432 11.22 3.02 0.96
N ALA A 433 10.44 3.04 -0.13
CA ALA A 433 9.48 4.08 -0.45
C ALA A 433 8.24 3.41 -1.04
N LEU A 434 7.07 4.00 -0.80
CA LEU A 434 5.79 3.54 -1.32
C LEU A 434 5.00 4.75 -1.79
N ALA A 435 4.60 4.77 -3.06
CA ALA A 435 3.65 5.76 -3.54
C ALA A 435 2.28 5.59 -2.87
N VAL A 436 1.41 6.58 -3.00
CA VAL A 436 0.01 6.48 -2.54
C VAL A 436 -0.68 5.24 -3.12
N GLY A 437 -1.23 4.39 -2.26
CA GLY A 437 -1.90 3.13 -2.63
C GLY A 437 -0.96 1.98 -3.02
N GLU A 438 0.36 2.18 -3.00
CA GLU A 438 1.33 1.13 -3.29
C GLU A 438 1.51 0.17 -2.10
N SER A 439 1.69 -1.12 -2.40
CA SER A 439 1.99 -2.15 -1.41
C SER A 439 3.33 -2.83 -1.70
N MET A 440 4.01 -3.28 -0.65
CA MET A 440 5.13 -4.21 -0.74
C MET A 440 4.93 -5.39 0.22
N THR A 441 5.51 -6.54 -0.12
CA THR A 441 5.58 -7.69 0.79
C THR A 441 6.99 -7.82 1.34
N CYS A 442 7.14 -7.61 2.65
CA CYS A 442 8.36 -7.91 3.37
C CYS A 442 8.31 -9.35 3.91
N THR A 443 9.47 -9.97 4.15
CA THR A 443 9.56 -11.35 4.62
C THR A 443 10.48 -11.50 5.83
N ALA A 444 10.20 -12.50 6.65
CA ALA A 444 11.05 -12.93 7.75
C ALA A 444 10.95 -14.44 7.98
N THR A 445 11.94 -15.04 8.64
CA THR A 445 11.95 -16.48 8.94
C THR A 445 12.35 -16.76 10.38
N GLY A 446 11.86 -17.88 10.92
CA GLY A 446 12.17 -18.32 12.28
C GLY A 446 11.95 -19.82 12.46
N THR A 447 12.11 -20.29 13.70
CA THR A 447 11.92 -21.70 14.06
C THR A 447 10.89 -21.79 15.17
N ALA A 448 9.95 -22.73 15.05
CA ALA A 448 8.94 -23.00 16.05
C ALA A 448 9.59 -23.50 17.36
N VAL A 449 9.19 -22.91 18.47
CA VAL A 449 9.58 -23.29 19.83
C VAL A 449 8.35 -23.70 20.63
N GLU A 450 8.56 -24.34 21.78
CA GLU A 450 7.46 -24.71 22.66
C GLU A 450 6.77 -23.44 23.20
N GLY A 451 5.47 -23.31 22.96
CA GLY A 451 4.68 -22.15 23.40
C GLY A 451 3.38 -21.98 22.64
N GLN A 452 2.65 -20.91 22.98
CA GLN A 452 1.50 -20.39 22.25
C GLN A 452 1.71 -18.92 21.96
#